data_AF-A0A1Q3JYA2-F1
#
_entry.id   AF-A0A1Q3JYA2-F1
#
_cell.length_a   1.000
_cell.length_b   1.000
_cell.length_c   1.000
_cell.angle_alpha   90.00
_cell.angle_beta   90.00
_cell.angle_gamma   90.00
#
_symmetry.space_group_name_H-M   'P 1'
#
loop_
_entity.id
_entity.type
_entity.pdbx_description
1 polymer ?
#
loop_
_entity_poly.entity_id
_entity_poly.type
_entity_poly.pdbx_seq_one_letter_code
_entity_poly.pdbx_strand_id
1 'polypeptide(L)'
;MQWKTVKSSLGNKAYGLWNNGQKMLTLAYKGTSDALYLESEDGVKRLFHYRKKGFIRKKSVIENEYGVNLGELIKEGNTEFVEVGNKRYTVNYKNQNHKEFEIIDEEINKPVATFSIDENDADTTNYSLLMISCLYLVRSQQPAPLAF
;
A
#
# COMPACT_ATOMS: atom_id res chain seq x y z
N MET A 1 5.14 3.38 -11.42
CA MET A 1 5.60 4.05 -10.19
C MET A 1 6.57 3.15 -9.46
N GLN A 2 7.48 3.69 -8.64
CA GLN A 2 8.50 2.91 -7.97
C GLN A 2 8.63 3.28 -6.49
N TRP A 3 8.52 2.29 -5.63
CA TRP A 3 8.92 2.37 -4.23
C TRP A 3 10.43 2.23 -4.11
N LYS A 4 11.05 3.23 -3.49
CA LYS A 4 12.49 3.27 -3.22
C LYS A 4 12.77 3.38 -1.74
N THR A 5 13.73 2.63 -1.24
CA THR A 5 14.18 2.73 0.15
C THR A 5 14.88 4.07 0.38
N VAL A 6 14.37 4.85 1.31
CA VAL A 6 14.91 6.18 1.69
C VAL A 6 15.79 6.05 2.94
N LYS A 7 15.40 5.19 3.88
CA LYS A 7 16.14 4.93 5.12
C LYS A 7 15.87 3.51 5.59
N SER A 8 16.92 2.83 6.05
CA SER A 8 16.82 1.53 6.71
C SER A 8 17.68 1.55 7.98
N SER A 9 17.08 1.23 9.13
CA SER A 9 17.76 1.13 10.42
C SER A 9 17.10 0.01 11.25
N LEU A 10 17.74 -0.46 12.32
CA LEU A 10 17.23 -1.54 13.17
C LEU A 10 15.75 -1.31 13.55
N GLY A 11 14.85 -2.12 12.97
CA GLY A 11 13.41 -2.11 13.22
C GLY A 11 12.59 -0.99 12.55
N ASN A 12 13.23 -0.06 11.84
CA ASN A 12 12.54 1.07 11.18
C ASN A 12 12.99 1.23 9.74
N LYS A 13 12.02 1.35 8.83
CA LYS A 13 12.28 1.52 7.40
C LYS A 13 11.41 2.62 6.83
N ALA A 14 11.92 3.34 5.84
CA ALA A 14 11.18 4.36 5.13
C ALA A 14 11.34 4.18 3.63
N TYR A 15 10.23 4.30 2.91
CA TYR A 15 10.12 4.12 1.48
C TYR A 15 9.50 5.37 0.86
N GLY A 16 10.05 5.85 -0.25
CA GLY A 16 9.46 6.90 -1.05
C GLY A 16 8.77 6.30 -2.27
N LEU A 17 7.55 6.73 -2.58
CA LEU A 17 6.89 6.42 -3.84
C LEU A 17 7.29 7.48 -4.87
N TRP A 18 7.87 7.05 -5.98
CA TRP A 18 8.33 7.93 -7.05
C TRP A 18 7.55 7.70 -8.34
N ASN A 19 7.25 8.79 -9.04
CA ASN A 19 6.67 8.79 -10.36
C ASN A 19 7.38 9.83 -11.23
N ASN A 20 7.93 9.42 -12.38
CA ASN A 20 8.62 10.32 -13.32
C ASN A 20 9.66 11.28 -12.68
N GLY A 21 10.41 10.79 -11.68
CA GLY A 21 11.44 11.57 -10.98
C GLY A 21 10.91 12.43 -9.83
N GLN A 22 9.60 12.56 -9.66
CA GLN A 22 8.97 13.25 -8.54
C GLN A 22 8.62 12.27 -7.41
N LYS A 23 8.84 12.68 -6.15
CA LYS A 23 8.45 11.90 -4.97
C LYS A 23 7.01 12.26 -4.60
N MET A 24 6.11 11.29 -4.68
CA MET A 24 4.68 11.48 -4.44
C MET A 24 4.32 11.40 -2.95
N LEU A 25 4.95 10.48 -2.22
CA LEU A 25 4.73 10.29 -0.78
C LEU A 25 5.87 9.49 -0.15
N THR A 26 5.96 9.50 1.18
CA THR A 26 6.88 8.68 1.97
C THR A 26 6.08 7.82 2.95
N LEU A 27 6.40 6.53 3.01
CA LEU A 27 5.86 5.59 3.99
C LEU A 27 6.98 5.14 4.93
N ALA A 28 6.87 5.46 6.21
CA ALA A 28 7.76 4.93 7.24
C ALA A 28 7.06 3.84 8.05
N TYR A 29 7.68 2.66 8.10
CA TYR A 29 7.27 1.52 8.89
C TYR A 29 8.09 1.42 10.17
N LYS A 30 7.38 1.37 11.30
CA LYS A 30 7.95 1.12 12.63
C LYS A 30 7.56 -0.28 13.07
N GLY A 31 8.47 -1.24 12.89
CA GLY A 31 8.22 -2.67 13.06
C GLY A 31 7.93 -3.11 14.49
N THR A 32 8.27 -2.30 15.50
CA THR A 32 7.96 -2.62 16.90
C THR A 32 6.50 -2.38 17.29
N SER A 33 5.74 -1.65 16.47
CA SER A 33 4.36 -1.24 16.77
C SER A 33 3.38 -1.47 15.63
N ASP A 34 3.80 -2.11 14.54
CA ASP A 34 3.05 -2.22 13.27
C ASP A 34 2.47 -0.88 12.79
N ALA A 35 3.20 0.20 13.08
CA ALA A 35 2.77 1.56 12.78
C ALA A 35 3.34 2.00 11.43
N LEU A 36 2.48 2.62 10.64
CA LEU A 36 2.76 3.16 9.32
C LEU A 36 2.57 4.67 9.36
N TYR A 37 3.63 5.43 9.11
CA TYR A 37 3.55 6.89 8.98
C TYR A 37 3.60 7.24 7.51
N LEU A 38 2.53 7.83 7.00
CA LEU A 38 2.45 8.32 5.63
C LEU A 38 2.66 9.83 5.64
N GLU A 39 3.61 10.30 4.85
CA GLU A 39 3.83 11.72 4.59
C GLU A 39 3.53 12.00 3.11
N SER A 40 2.54 12.85 2.85
CA SER A 40 2.20 13.29 1.49
C SER A 40 3.18 14.33 0.97
N GLU A 41 3.06 14.66 -0.32
CA GLU A 41 3.92 15.64 -0.99
C GLU A 41 3.90 17.03 -0.33
N ASP A 42 2.75 17.46 0.19
CA ASP A 42 2.55 18.73 0.91
C ASP A 42 3.02 18.67 2.39
N GLY A 43 3.61 17.55 2.81
CA GLY A 43 4.18 17.37 4.15
C GLY A 43 3.18 17.00 5.23
N VAL A 44 1.91 16.76 4.87
CA VAL A 44 0.89 16.28 5.83
C VAL A 44 1.21 14.84 6.24
N LYS A 45 1.08 14.54 7.54
CA LYS A 45 1.46 13.26 8.13
C LYS A 45 0.25 12.56 8.74
N ARG A 46 0.02 11.31 8.32
CA ARG A 46 -0.95 10.40 8.94
C ARG A 46 -0.29 9.21 9.57
N LEU A 47 -0.90 8.76 10.67
CA LEU A 47 -0.62 7.48 11.29
C LEU A 47 -1.65 6.46 10.83
N PHE A 48 -1.16 5.31 10.41
CA PHE A 48 -1.95 4.13 10.14
C PHE A 48 -1.39 2.93 10.91
N HIS A 49 -2.20 1.89 11.01
CA HIS A 49 -1.80 0.62 11.60
C HIS A 49 -2.04 -0.51 10.60
N TYR A 50 -1.01 -1.34 10.42
CA TYR A 50 -1.18 -2.62 9.76
C TYR A 50 -1.66 -3.65 10.79
N ARG A 51 -2.75 -4.35 10.51
CA ARG A 51 -3.30 -5.38 11.40
C ARG A 51 -3.64 -6.64 10.63
N LYS A 52 -3.53 -7.80 11.29
CA LYS A 52 -4.12 -9.06 10.81
C LYS A 52 -5.43 -9.28 11.56
N LYS A 53 -6.53 -9.44 10.84
CA LYS A 53 -7.88 -9.65 11.41
C LYS A 53 -8.51 -10.96 10.91
N GLY A 54 -9.46 -11.46 11.69
CA GLY A 54 -10.28 -12.63 11.36
C GLY A 54 -9.78 -13.93 12.00
N PHE A 55 -10.72 -14.74 12.50
CA PHE A 55 -10.45 -16.06 13.09
C PHE A 55 -10.41 -17.17 12.03
N ILE A 56 -11.30 -17.11 11.03
CA ILE A 56 -11.48 -18.15 10.00
C ILE A 56 -10.78 -17.76 8.69
N ARG A 57 -10.92 -16.50 8.25
CA ARG A 57 -10.19 -15.96 7.09
C ARG A 57 -9.27 -14.85 7.58
N LYS A 58 -7.97 -15.14 7.63
CA LYS A 58 -6.95 -14.13 7.99
C LYS A 58 -6.89 -13.10 6.87
N LYS A 59 -7.27 -11.87 7.16
CA LYS A 59 -7.14 -10.71 6.27
C LYS A 59 -6.10 -9.76 6.84
N SER A 60 -5.35 -9.10 5.96
CA SER A 60 -4.52 -7.97 6.38
C SER A 60 -5.29 -6.69 6.14
N VAL A 61 -5.29 -5.77 7.09
CA VAL A 61 -6.02 -4.51 6.99
C VAL A 61 -5.10 -3.33 7.29
N ILE A 62 -5.40 -2.18 6.68
CA ILE A 62 -4.85 -0.88 7.09
C ILE A 62 -5.95 -0.11 7.82
N GLU A 63 -5.63 0.39 9.00
CA GLU A 63 -6.53 1.22 9.81
C GLU A 63 -5.95 2.61 10.04
N ASN A 64 -6.81 3.61 10.20
CA ASN A 64 -6.39 4.91 10.71
C ASN A 64 -6.19 4.89 12.24
N GLU A 65 -5.83 6.04 12.80
CA GLU A 65 -5.59 6.24 14.24
C GLU A 65 -6.83 5.95 15.12
N TYR A 66 -8.03 5.92 14.53
CA TYR A 66 -9.29 5.60 15.22
C TYR A 66 -9.72 4.13 15.05
N GLY A 67 -8.91 3.30 14.39
CA GLY A 67 -9.25 1.90 14.11
C GLY A 67 -10.27 1.70 12.99
N VAL A 68 -10.55 2.75 12.20
CA VAL A 68 -11.40 2.64 11.00
C VAL A 68 -10.61 1.96 9.91
N ASN A 69 -11.17 0.88 9.36
CA ASN A 69 -10.58 0.14 8.25
C ASN A 69 -10.62 0.99 6.97
N LEU A 70 -9.46 1.19 6.36
CA LEU A 70 -9.29 1.93 5.11
C LEU A 70 -9.03 1.02 3.92
N GLY A 71 -8.65 -0.23 4.16
CA GLY A 71 -8.43 -1.20 3.11
C GLY A 71 -8.06 -2.58 3.60
N GLU A 72 -8.40 -3.58 2.79
CA GLU A 72 -8.16 -4.99 3.08
C GLU A 72 -7.37 -5.66 1.95
N LEU A 73 -6.35 -6.43 2.32
CA LEU A 73 -5.75 -7.43 1.45
C LEU A 73 -6.41 -8.78 1.72
N ILE A 74 -6.99 -9.35 0.66
CA ILE A 74 -7.74 -10.59 0.66
C ILE A 74 -7.02 -11.57 -0.28
N LYS A 75 -6.90 -12.83 0.16
CA LYS A 75 -6.36 -13.91 -0.66
C LYS A 75 -7.43 -14.97 -0.87
N GLU A 76 -7.77 -15.23 -2.13
CA GLU A 76 -8.75 -16.26 -2.52
C GLU A 76 -8.08 -17.20 -3.54
N GLY A 77 -7.75 -18.41 -3.09
CA GLY A 77 -6.92 -19.33 -3.89
C GLY A 77 -5.54 -18.75 -4.17
N ASN A 78 -5.20 -18.63 -5.46
CA ASN A 78 -3.93 -18.06 -5.93
C ASN A 78 -4.02 -16.58 -6.28
N THR A 79 -5.18 -15.95 -6.10
CA THR A 79 -5.41 -14.55 -6.44
C THR A 79 -5.41 -13.68 -5.19
N GLU A 80 -4.74 -12.53 -5.29
CA GLU A 80 -4.71 -11.52 -4.23
C GLU A 80 -5.49 -10.28 -4.69
N PHE A 81 -6.35 -9.80 -3.80
CA PHE A 81 -7.22 -8.65 -4.03
C PHE A 81 -6.99 -7.59 -2.96
N VAL A 82 -7.09 -6.33 -3.36
CA VAL A 82 -7.08 -5.20 -2.45
C VAL A 82 -8.41 -4.47 -2.56
N GLU A 83 -9.16 -4.39 -1.46
CA GLU A 83 -10.39 -3.61 -1.36
C GLU A 83 -10.09 -2.29 -0.64
N VAL A 84 -10.30 -1.15 -1.29
CA VAL A 84 -10.09 0.20 -0.74
C VAL A 84 -11.14 1.15 -1.27
N GLY A 85 -11.81 1.91 -0.40
CA GLY A 85 -12.75 2.95 -0.81
C GLY A 85 -13.90 2.45 -1.69
N ASN A 86 -14.48 1.29 -1.35
CA ASN A 86 -15.50 0.56 -2.11
C ASN A 86 -15.07 0.07 -3.50
N LYS A 87 -13.79 0.23 -3.87
CA LYS A 87 -13.22 -0.38 -5.06
C LYS A 87 -12.47 -1.65 -4.70
N ARG A 88 -12.46 -2.61 -5.63
CA ARG A 88 -11.68 -3.84 -5.54
C ARG A 88 -10.70 -3.90 -6.70
N TYR A 89 -9.46 -4.24 -6.37
CA TYR A 89 -8.37 -4.35 -7.31
C TYR A 89 -7.77 -5.75 -7.26
N THR A 90 -7.50 -6.34 -8.42
CA THR A 90 -6.70 -7.56 -8.52
C THR A 90 -5.21 -7.20 -8.61
N VAL A 91 -4.37 -7.94 -7.89
CA VAL A 91 -2.91 -7.78 -7.91
C VAL A 91 -2.29 -8.82 -8.83
N ASN A 92 -1.62 -8.37 -9.87
CA ASN A 92 -0.94 -9.22 -10.84
C ASN A 92 0.59 -9.06 -10.73
N TYR A 93 1.26 -10.02 -10.10
CA TYR A 93 2.72 -10.02 -9.97
C TYR A 93 3.40 -10.36 -11.30
N LYS A 94 4.23 -9.45 -11.80
CA LYS A 94 4.92 -9.59 -13.09
C LYS A 94 6.21 -10.42 -13.00
N ASN A 95 6.69 -10.68 -11.79
CA ASN A 95 7.92 -11.42 -11.53
C ASN A 95 7.78 -12.35 -10.31
N GLN A 96 8.63 -13.39 -10.27
CA GLN A 96 8.60 -14.40 -9.21
C GLN A 96 9.01 -13.85 -7.83
N ASN A 97 9.76 -12.75 -7.79
CA ASN A 97 10.19 -12.12 -6.54
C ASN A 97 9.17 -11.10 -6.00
N HIS A 98 8.01 -10.96 -6.67
CA HIS A 98 6.90 -10.08 -6.31
C HIS A 98 7.28 -8.60 -6.17
N LYS A 99 8.43 -8.19 -6.74
CA LYS A 99 8.90 -6.80 -6.71
C LYS A 99 8.23 -5.93 -7.74
N GLU A 100 7.57 -6.51 -8.74
CA GLU A 100 6.81 -5.75 -9.73
C GLU A 100 5.39 -6.30 -9.80
N PHE A 101 4.43 -5.41 -9.63
CA PHE A 101 3.03 -5.76 -9.61
C PHE A 101 2.20 -4.72 -10.37
N GLU A 102 1.21 -5.23 -11.10
CA GLU A 102 0.22 -4.45 -11.80
C GLU A 102 -1.09 -4.51 -11.02
N ILE A 103 -1.70 -3.34 -10.84
CA ILE A 103 -3.00 -3.17 -10.21
C ILE A 103 -4.05 -3.09 -11.30
N ILE A 104 -4.99 -4.03 -11.27
CA ILE A 104 -6.09 -4.15 -12.23
C ILE A 104 -7.37 -3.75 -11.51
N ASP A 105 -8.07 -2.73 -12.01
CA ASP A 105 -9.40 -2.33 -11.50
C ASP A 105 -10.43 -3.35 -12.00
N GLU A 106 -11.14 -4.01 -11.08
CA GLU A 106 -12.07 -5.08 -11.43
C GLU A 106 -13.32 -4.59 -12.17
N GLU A 107 -13.76 -3.34 -11.95
CA GLU A 107 -14.98 -2.82 -12.58
C GLU A 107 -14.80 -2.64 -14.08
N ILE A 108 -13.63 -2.12 -14.48
CA ILE A 108 -13.29 -1.85 -15.89
C ILE A 108 -12.40 -2.93 -16.51
N ASN A 109 -11.96 -3.90 -15.69
CA ASN A 109 -11.06 -5.00 -16.05
C ASN A 109 -9.83 -4.54 -16.85
N LYS A 110 -9.16 -3.49 -16.37
CA LYS A 110 -7.98 -2.90 -17.02
C LYS A 110 -6.90 -2.55 -16.00
N PRO A 111 -5.61 -2.67 -16.36
CA PRO A 111 -4.52 -2.12 -15.57
C PRO A 111 -4.71 -0.63 -15.36
N VAL A 112 -4.64 -0.19 -14.10
CA VAL A 112 -4.69 1.23 -13.73
C VAL A 112 -3.34 1.78 -13.31
N ALA A 113 -2.42 0.92 -12.87
CA ALA A 113 -1.02 1.28 -12.61
C ALA A 113 -0.13 0.05 -12.45
N THR A 114 1.16 0.25 -12.69
CA THR A 114 2.22 -0.71 -12.36
C THR A 114 3.15 -0.10 -11.33
N PHE A 115 3.52 -0.88 -10.33
CA PHE A 115 4.43 -0.53 -9.26
C PHE A 115 5.62 -1.48 -9.24
N SER A 116 6.77 -0.95 -8.85
CA SER A 116 7.94 -1.74 -8.53
C SER A 116 8.50 -1.38 -7.16
N ILE A 117 9.15 -2.34 -6.50
CA ILE A 117 9.82 -2.17 -5.20
C ILE A 117 11.31 -2.48 -5.40
N ASP A 118 12.19 -1.57 -4.97
CA ASP A 118 13.64 -1.75 -5.13
C ASP A 118 14.20 -2.87 -4.24
N GLU A 119 13.82 -2.91 -2.98
CA GLU A 119 14.20 -3.91 -2.00
C GLU A 119 12.99 -4.74 -1.56
N ASN A 120 13.10 -6.06 -1.67
CA ASN A 120 12.08 -6.96 -1.14
C ASN A 120 12.39 -7.14 0.35
N ASP A 121 11.43 -6.78 1.18
CA ASP A 121 11.53 -6.86 2.63
C ASP A 121 10.59 -7.93 3.20
N ALA A 122 10.44 -8.00 4.51
CA ALA A 122 9.41 -8.79 5.17
C ALA A 122 8.02 -8.57 4.53
N ASP A 123 7.24 -9.64 4.45
CA ASP A 123 5.91 -9.66 3.83
C ASP A 123 5.01 -8.51 4.30
N THR A 124 5.05 -8.16 5.59
CA THR A 124 4.26 -7.05 6.16
C THR A 124 4.59 -5.70 5.54
N THR A 125 5.87 -5.44 5.24
CA THR A 125 6.30 -4.20 4.58
C THR A 125 5.80 -4.17 3.15
N ASN A 126 6.02 -5.25 2.38
CA ASN A 126 5.57 -5.32 0.99
C ASN A 126 4.05 -5.17 0.86
N TYR A 127 3.29 -5.81 1.76
CA TYR A 127 1.84 -5.66 1.80
C TYR A 127 1.40 -4.25 2.17
N SER A 128 2.12 -3.58 3.06
CA SER A 128 1.85 -2.17 3.38
C SER A 128 2.09 -1.28 2.16
N LEU A 129 3.18 -1.49 1.43
CA LEU A 129 3.47 -0.76 0.19
C LEU A 129 2.38 -1.00 -0.86
N LEU A 130 1.94 -2.25 -1.05
CA LEU A 130 0.85 -2.62 -1.95
C LEU A 130 -0.47 -1.93 -1.58
N MET A 131 -0.91 -2.03 -0.32
CA MET A 131 -2.18 -1.44 0.10
C MET A 131 -2.16 0.09 0.02
N ILE A 132 -1.03 0.72 0.39
CA ILE A 132 -0.86 2.18 0.23
C ILE A 132 -0.83 2.58 -1.25
N SER A 133 -0.32 1.74 -2.14
CA SER A 133 -0.37 1.96 -3.59
C SER A 133 -1.82 2.03 -4.09
N CYS A 134 -2.67 1.10 -3.66
CA CYS A 134 -4.10 1.12 -4.01
C CYS A 134 -4.83 2.32 -3.38
N LEU A 135 -4.53 2.67 -2.13
CA LEU A 135 -5.10 3.85 -1.48
C LEU A 135 -4.72 5.14 -2.22
N TYR A 136 -3.47 5.26 -2.66
CA TYR A 136 -3.02 6.37 -3.48
C TYR A 136 -3.80 6.45 -4.80
N LEU A 137 -4.02 5.31 -5.49
CA LEU A 137 -4.80 5.28 -6.73
C LEU A 137 -6.23 5.78 -6.52
N VAL A 138 -6.94 5.26 -5.51
CA VAL A 138 -8.31 5.67 -5.19
C VAL A 138 -8.38 7.17 -4.93
N ARG A 139 -7.44 7.72 -4.15
CA ARG A 139 -7.40 9.15 -3.83
C ARG A 139 -7.03 10.01 -5.04
N SER A 140 -6.08 9.58 -5.86
CA SER A 140 -5.66 10.30 -7.07
C SER A 140 -6.75 10.36 -8.15
N GLN A 141 -7.72 9.43 -8.11
CA GLN A 141 -8.88 9.40 -9.00
C GLN A 141 -10.05 10.25 -8.49
N GLN A 142 -10.01 10.80 -7.26
CA GLN A 142 -11.08 11.65 -6.74
C GLN A 142 -10.88 13.11 -7.19
N PRO A 143 -11.93 13.79 -7.69
CA PRO A 143 -11.85 15.15 -8.21
C PRO A 143 -11.63 16.26 -7.16
N ALA A 144 -11.40 15.92 -5.89
CA ALA A 144 -11.10 16.89 -4.82
C ALA A 144 -10.07 16.32 -3.83
N PRO A 145 -9.11 17.13 -3.34
CA PRO A 145 -8.13 16.68 -2.38
C PRO A 145 -8.81 16.58 -1.02
N LEU A 146 -9.19 15.37 -0.62
CA LEU A 146 -9.34 15.10 0.80
C LEU A 146 -7.93 15.01 1.36
N ALA A 147 -7.59 15.97 2.21
CA ALA A 147 -6.33 16.01 2.92
C ALA A 147 -5.99 14.63 3.48
N PHE A 148 -4.71 14.27 3.42
CA PHE A 148 -4.09 13.39 4.41
C PHE A 148 -4.05 14.14 5.76
#